data_AF-A0A441A5C1-F1
#
_entry.id   AF-A0A441A5C1-F1
#
_cell.length_a   1.000
_cell.length_b   1.000
_cell.length_c   1.000
_cell.angle_alpha   90.00
_cell.angle_beta   90.00
_cell.angle_gamma   90.00
#
_symmetry.space_group_name_H-M   'P 1'
#
loop_
_entity.id
_entity.type
_entity.pdbx_description
1 polymer ?
#
loop_
_entity_poly.entity_id
_entity_poly.type
_entity_poly.pdbx_seq_one_letter_code
_entity_poly.pdbx_strand_id
1 'polypeptide(L)'
;MERNVHYHVMDFLRIFAALLVLLNHFATFAWSSASVAEGSDVAFGFLSAFAGLGAVGVEVFFVISGFVIAMSASGEGGASHALRFARMRATRILPALWLSALVSLAARALYGEDFSHLLMDFCRSVTLSPKGPYIDGVVWSLVVEAVFYVLVAASILSRFRLSLYDLAKIIGFSSSAYLLIVSGLHLLPPSSWSEEAILVLSRFPFKLLLLQHGVFFAAGMIFFLVKNDRDDHLKMGNHAWKAVLLLLFGSMSTVEIFISIERGYEYKLSAVIIWLICMYAMVAGIKYGEFVKHKLYRHNALVKYIGGISYPIYLNHYSFGMVMVWWLFSLGFPMPIVFVLSILLVLGLSMAVMWLEKRIQNAVRGRFPKPAAKRDRRGGLASPIGNQETPRLLGGEQWGRNR
;
A
#
# COMPACT_ATOMS: atom_id res chain seq x y z
N MET A 1 8.22 24.16 9.30
CA MET A 1 7.59 22.88 8.90
C MET A 1 7.53 22.86 7.38
N GLU A 2 8.59 22.39 6.74
CA GLU A 2 8.61 22.29 5.27
C GLU A 2 7.84 21.06 4.79
N ARG A 3 6.86 21.35 3.92
CA ARG A 3 6.28 20.59 2.81
C ARG A 3 5.95 19.10 3.02
N ASN A 4 4.67 18.78 2.81
CA ASN A 4 4.20 17.45 2.44
C ASN A 4 4.94 16.98 1.17
N VAL A 5 6.09 16.32 1.32
CA VAL A 5 6.81 15.73 0.21
C VAL A 5 5.94 14.60 -0.35
N HIS A 6 5.49 14.79 -1.57
CA HIS A 6 4.64 13.83 -2.28
C HIS A 6 5.43 13.27 -3.46
N TYR A 7 5.57 11.95 -3.49
CA TYR A 7 6.33 11.25 -4.52
C TYR A 7 5.37 10.64 -5.54
N HIS A 8 5.35 11.18 -6.77
CA HIS A 8 4.51 10.67 -7.86
C HIS A 8 4.80 9.19 -8.17
N VAL A 9 6.04 8.74 -7.99
CA VAL A 9 6.41 7.33 -8.17
C VAL A 9 5.61 6.40 -7.26
N MET A 10 5.28 6.83 -6.03
CA MET A 10 4.50 6.02 -5.11
C MET A 10 3.09 5.81 -5.64
N ASP A 11 2.51 6.81 -6.30
CA ASP A 11 1.18 6.72 -6.88
C ASP A 11 1.18 5.82 -8.12
N PHE A 12 2.21 5.91 -8.97
CA PHE A 12 2.38 5.00 -10.12
C PHE A 12 2.58 3.55 -9.69
N LEU A 13 3.44 3.29 -8.71
CA LEU A 13 3.67 1.93 -8.22
C LEU A 13 2.41 1.35 -7.55
N ARG A 14 1.64 2.17 -6.83
CA ARG A 14 0.36 1.74 -6.24
C ARG A 14 -0.65 1.32 -7.28
N ILE A 15 -0.86 2.11 -8.33
CA ILE A 15 -1.82 1.72 -9.38
C ILE A 15 -1.33 0.48 -10.12
N PHE A 16 -0.03 0.39 -10.41
CA PHE A 16 0.55 -0.80 -11.05
C PHE A 16 0.35 -2.06 -10.19
N ALA A 17 0.64 -1.97 -8.89
CA ALA A 17 0.40 -3.05 -7.93
C ALA A 17 -1.08 -3.44 -7.84
N ALA A 18 -2.00 -2.45 -7.80
CA ALA A 18 -3.44 -2.72 -7.81
C ALA A 18 -3.88 -3.48 -9.06
N LEU A 19 -3.35 -3.10 -10.22
CA LEU A 19 -3.65 -3.76 -11.50
C LEU A 19 -3.09 -5.19 -11.55
N LEU A 20 -1.88 -5.43 -11.05
CA LEU A 20 -1.32 -6.78 -10.95
C LEU A 20 -2.22 -7.69 -10.11
N VAL A 21 -2.65 -7.23 -8.93
CA VAL A 21 -3.52 -8.02 -8.04
C VAL A 21 -4.91 -8.21 -8.65
N LEU A 22 -5.44 -7.19 -9.34
CA LEU A 22 -6.70 -7.31 -10.08
C LEU A 22 -6.61 -8.40 -11.14
N LEU A 23 -5.58 -8.35 -11.99
CA LEU A 23 -5.38 -9.33 -13.06
C LEU A 23 -5.14 -10.74 -12.50
N ASN A 24 -4.44 -10.86 -11.36
CA ASN A 24 -4.27 -12.13 -10.66
C ASN A 24 -5.61 -12.79 -10.31
N HIS A 25 -6.54 -12.05 -9.70
CA HIS A 25 -7.82 -12.61 -9.30
C HIS A 25 -8.78 -12.81 -10.49
N PHE A 26 -8.77 -11.89 -11.47
CA PHE A 26 -9.53 -12.11 -12.70
C PHE A 26 -9.07 -13.37 -13.43
N ALA A 27 -7.78 -13.71 -13.38
CA ALA A 27 -7.26 -14.94 -13.95
C ALA A 27 -7.79 -16.23 -13.28
N THR A 28 -8.37 -16.12 -12.08
CA THR A 28 -8.81 -17.29 -11.30
C THR A 28 -10.32 -17.34 -11.06
N PHE A 29 -11.10 -16.36 -11.53
CA PHE A 29 -12.56 -16.40 -11.41
C PHE A 29 -13.18 -17.47 -12.30
N ALA A 30 -14.19 -18.16 -11.78
CA ALA A 30 -14.97 -19.12 -12.55
C ALA A 30 -15.96 -18.42 -13.50
N TRP A 31 -16.31 -19.06 -14.61
CA TRP A 31 -17.38 -18.55 -15.50
C TRP A 31 -18.79 -18.98 -15.06
N SER A 32 -18.91 -20.11 -14.36
CA SER A 32 -20.19 -20.76 -14.03
C SER A 32 -20.71 -20.44 -12.62
N SER A 33 -19.87 -19.94 -11.72
CA SER A 33 -20.20 -19.60 -10.34
C SER A 33 -19.42 -18.37 -9.86
N ALA A 34 -19.93 -17.67 -8.83
CA ALA A 34 -19.15 -16.64 -8.16
C ALA A 34 -18.14 -17.29 -7.18
N SER A 35 -17.13 -17.95 -7.74
CA SER A 35 -16.06 -18.62 -7.00
C SER A 35 -14.72 -18.53 -7.74
N VAL A 36 -13.66 -19.01 -7.09
CA VAL A 36 -12.37 -19.25 -7.72
C VAL A 36 -12.39 -20.63 -8.39
N ALA A 37 -11.73 -20.75 -9.54
CA ALA A 37 -11.58 -21.98 -10.30
C ALA A 37 -10.15 -22.14 -10.86
N GLU A 38 -9.86 -23.34 -11.35
CA GLU A 38 -8.61 -23.69 -12.04
C GLU A 38 -8.92 -24.44 -13.34
N GLY A 39 -7.92 -24.58 -14.22
CA GLY A 39 -8.06 -25.37 -15.45
C GLY A 39 -9.07 -24.78 -16.43
N SER A 40 -9.98 -25.61 -16.95
CA SER A 40 -10.98 -25.23 -17.96
C SER A 40 -12.10 -24.36 -17.42
N ASP A 41 -12.26 -24.29 -16.10
CA ASP A 41 -13.39 -23.61 -15.46
C ASP A 41 -13.13 -22.12 -15.20
N VAL A 42 -11.93 -21.63 -15.53
CA VAL A 42 -11.58 -20.21 -15.43
C VAL A 42 -12.26 -19.39 -16.53
N ALA A 43 -12.80 -18.23 -16.15
CA ALA A 43 -13.47 -17.28 -17.04
C ALA A 43 -12.55 -16.69 -18.11
N PHE A 44 -11.29 -16.42 -17.75
CA PHE A 44 -10.35 -15.67 -18.57
C PHE A 44 -9.03 -16.43 -18.72
N GLY A 45 -9.04 -17.55 -19.45
CA GLY A 45 -7.85 -18.40 -19.65
C GLY A 45 -6.64 -17.66 -20.25
N PHE A 46 -6.87 -16.59 -21.03
CA PHE A 46 -5.80 -15.73 -21.57
C PHE A 46 -5.02 -14.96 -20.49
N LEU A 47 -5.56 -14.85 -19.27
CA LEU A 47 -4.89 -14.25 -18.10
C LEU A 47 -4.11 -15.28 -17.26
N SER A 48 -4.01 -16.54 -17.68
CA SER A 48 -3.34 -17.61 -16.92
C SER A 48 -1.90 -17.29 -16.50
N ALA A 49 -1.20 -16.41 -17.24
CA ALA A 49 0.10 -15.89 -16.85
C ALA A 49 0.05 -15.06 -15.55
N PHE A 50 -1.02 -14.29 -15.32
CA PHE A 50 -1.18 -13.46 -14.13
C PHE A 50 -1.58 -14.25 -12.89
N ALA A 51 -2.18 -15.45 -13.04
CA ALA A 51 -2.51 -16.31 -11.91
C ALA A 51 -1.23 -16.74 -11.16
N GLY A 52 -1.10 -16.26 -9.92
CA GLY A 52 0.07 -16.39 -9.06
C GLY A 52 1.07 -15.24 -9.25
N LEU A 53 1.38 -14.81 -10.48
CA LEU A 53 2.35 -13.73 -10.73
C LEU A 53 1.88 -12.38 -10.20
N GLY A 54 0.60 -12.04 -10.39
CA GLY A 54 0.09 -10.73 -10.00
C GLY A 54 -0.06 -10.56 -8.48
N ALA A 55 0.08 -11.65 -7.71
CA ALA A 55 0.16 -11.59 -6.25
C ALA A 55 1.27 -10.65 -5.76
N VAL A 56 2.39 -10.57 -6.50
CA VAL A 56 3.55 -9.67 -6.27
C VAL A 56 3.15 -8.21 -5.98
N GLY A 57 2.01 -7.76 -6.49
CA GLY A 57 1.50 -6.43 -6.19
C GLY A 57 1.27 -6.20 -4.69
N VAL A 58 0.90 -7.21 -3.91
CA VAL A 58 0.72 -7.11 -2.45
C VAL A 58 2.05 -6.84 -1.75
N GLU A 59 3.11 -7.54 -2.14
CA GLU A 59 4.47 -7.35 -1.63
C GLU A 59 4.99 -5.95 -1.96
N VAL A 60 4.70 -5.45 -3.17
CA VAL A 60 5.00 -4.07 -3.57
C VAL A 60 4.23 -3.08 -2.68
N PHE A 61 2.95 -3.33 -2.37
CA PHE A 61 2.20 -2.49 -1.44
C PHE A 61 2.83 -2.46 -0.05
N PHE A 62 3.30 -3.59 0.48
CA PHE A 62 3.96 -3.65 1.78
C PHE A 62 5.27 -2.87 1.82
N VAL A 63 6.08 -2.90 0.76
CA VAL A 63 7.28 -2.06 0.65
C VAL A 63 6.92 -0.57 0.62
N ILE A 64 5.93 -0.19 -0.21
CA ILE A 64 5.44 1.21 -0.29
C ILE A 64 4.93 1.67 1.09
N SER A 65 4.22 0.79 1.80
CA SER A 65 3.71 1.03 3.13
C SER A 65 4.85 1.29 4.11
N GLY A 66 5.86 0.40 4.17
CA GLY A 66 7.05 0.57 4.99
C GLY A 66 7.73 1.94 4.79
N PHE A 67 7.90 2.34 3.52
CA PHE A 67 8.50 3.64 3.17
C PHE A 67 7.63 4.82 3.63
N VAL A 68 6.36 4.85 3.25
CA VAL A 68 5.46 6.00 3.49
C VAL A 68 5.12 6.14 4.96
N ILE A 69 5.03 5.02 5.69
CA ILE A 69 4.78 5.02 7.13
C ILE A 69 6.00 5.49 7.90
N ALA A 70 7.20 5.01 7.57
CA ALA A 70 8.42 5.53 8.18
C ALA A 70 8.56 7.04 7.95
N MET A 71 8.27 7.51 6.73
CA MET A 71 8.23 8.95 6.40
C MET A 71 7.20 9.74 7.22
N SER A 72 6.05 9.14 7.49
CA SER A 72 4.99 9.81 8.25
C SER A 72 5.24 9.78 9.77
N ALA A 73 6.06 8.84 10.23
CA ALA A 73 6.38 8.60 11.63
C ALA A 73 7.69 9.29 12.08
N SER A 74 8.52 9.78 11.15
CA SER A 74 9.84 10.37 11.44
C SER A 74 9.83 11.72 12.19
N GLY A 75 8.71 12.08 12.81
CA GLY A 75 8.54 13.30 13.61
C GLY A 75 8.75 13.05 15.11
N GLU A 76 8.30 14.00 15.92
CA GLU A 76 8.34 13.90 17.39
C GLU A 76 7.47 12.74 17.91
N GLY A 77 7.90 12.14 19.04
CA GLY A 77 7.22 11.05 19.74
C GLY A 77 6.27 11.51 20.85
N GLY A 78 5.56 10.55 21.44
CA GLY A 78 4.63 10.74 22.56
C GLY A 78 3.16 10.45 22.19
N ALA A 79 2.30 10.41 23.22
CA ALA A 79 0.91 9.97 23.07
C ALA A 79 0.09 10.80 22.08
N SER A 80 0.26 12.13 22.07
CA SER A 80 -0.44 13.01 21.13
C SER A 80 0.00 12.79 19.67
N HIS A 81 1.27 12.45 19.45
CA HIS A 81 1.82 12.18 18.12
C HIS A 81 1.40 10.79 17.62
N ALA A 82 1.42 9.78 18.49
CA ALA A 82 0.93 8.44 18.20
C ALA A 82 -0.56 8.46 17.85
N LEU A 83 -1.39 9.16 18.63
CA LEU A 83 -2.82 9.32 18.35
C LEU A 83 -3.07 10.06 17.03
N ARG A 84 -2.30 11.14 16.76
CA ARG A 84 -2.38 11.86 15.49
C ARG A 84 -2.02 10.97 14.31
N PHE A 85 -0.96 10.17 14.44
CA PHE A 85 -0.54 9.20 13.44
C PHE A 85 -1.66 8.16 13.18
N ALA A 86 -2.14 7.49 14.22
CA ALA A 86 -3.19 6.47 14.13
C ALA A 86 -4.45 7.03 13.46
N ARG A 87 -4.86 8.25 13.84
CA ARG A 87 -6.00 8.94 13.25
C ARG A 87 -5.82 9.26 11.76
N MET A 88 -4.64 9.72 11.35
CA MET A 88 -4.35 9.97 9.93
C MET A 88 -4.43 8.68 9.10
N ARG A 89 -4.05 7.54 9.68
CA ARG A 89 -4.18 6.24 9.02
C ARG A 89 -5.63 5.74 8.99
N ALA A 90 -6.32 5.81 10.12
CA ALA A 90 -7.72 5.40 10.23
C ALA A 90 -8.62 6.17 9.26
N THR A 91 -8.46 7.50 9.18
CA THR A 91 -9.24 8.35 8.24
C THR A 91 -8.91 8.10 6.76
N ARG A 92 -7.76 7.47 6.47
CA ARG A 92 -7.36 7.11 5.11
C ARG A 92 -7.87 5.73 4.69
N ILE A 93 -7.87 4.75 5.60
CA ILE A 93 -8.18 3.35 5.29
C ILE A 93 -9.66 3.04 5.51
N LEU A 94 -10.19 3.38 6.69
CA LEU A 94 -11.48 2.88 7.16
C LEU A 94 -12.67 3.29 6.28
N PRO A 95 -12.78 4.53 5.77
CA PRO A 95 -13.98 4.90 5.02
C PRO A 95 -14.16 4.08 3.74
N ALA A 96 -13.11 3.91 2.93
CA ALA A 96 -13.18 3.10 1.72
C ALA A 96 -13.32 1.60 2.04
N LEU A 97 -12.68 1.10 3.11
CA LEU A 97 -12.90 -0.27 3.60
C LEU A 97 -14.36 -0.53 3.95
N TRP A 98 -15.01 0.34 4.73
CA TRP A 98 -16.40 0.15 5.15
C TRP A 98 -17.37 0.20 3.97
N LEU A 99 -17.16 1.14 3.03
CA LEU A 99 -17.97 1.23 1.82
C LEU A 99 -17.81 -0.03 0.95
N SER A 100 -16.57 -0.48 0.73
CA SER A 100 -16.31 -1.66 -0.09
C SER A 100 -16.79 -2.95 0.58
N ALA A 101 -16.66 -3.07 1.90
CA ALA A 101 -17.21 -4.19 2.67
C ALA A 101 -18.73 -4.27 2.55
N LEU A 102 -19.43 -3.13 2.54
CA LEU A 102 -20.88 -3.08 2.32
C LEU A 102 -21.25 -3.53 0.90
N VAL A 103 -20.45 -3.12 -0.10
CA VAL A 103 -20.65 -3.56 -1.48
C VAL A 103 -20.41 -5.07 -1.63
N SER A 104 -19.35 -5.61 -1.03
CA SER A 104 -19.08 -7.05 -1.05
C SER A 104 -20.17 -7.84 -0.33
N LEU A 105 -20.68 -7.34 0.80
CA LEU A 105 -21.84 -7.92 1.50
C LEU A 105 -23.08 -7.96 0.59
N ALA A 106 -23.40 -6.83 -0.05
CA ALA A 106 -24.55 -6.76 -0.96
C ALA A 106 -24.38 -7.69 -2.17
N ALA A 107 -23.23 -7.69 -2.82
CA ALA A 107 -22.95 -8.52 -3.99
C ALA A 107 -23.08 -10.02 -3.67
N ARG A 108 -22.46 -10.48 -2.58
CA ARG A 108 -22.50 -11.89 -2.17
C ARG A 108 -23.87 -12.32 -1.65
N ALA A 109 -24.59 -11.43 -0.96
CA ALA A 109 -25.97 -11.70 -0.56
C ALA A 109 -26.91 -11.82 -1.78
N LEU A 110 -26.75 -10.96 -2.79
CA LEU A 110 -27.52 -11.02 -4.04
C LEU A 110 -27.19 -12.26 -4.88
N TYR A 111 -25.96 -12.76 -4.80
CA TYR A 111 -25.56 -14.03 -5.40
C TYR A 111 -26.25 -15.23 -4.74
N GLY A 112 -26.66 -15.11 -3.47
CA GLY A 112 -27.40 -16.14 -2.73
C GLY A 112 -26.62 -16.86 -1.65
N GLU A 113 -25.48 -16.30 -1.20
CA GLU A 113 -24.77 -16.84 -0.03
C GLU A 113 -25.53 -16.62 1.28
N ASP A 114 -25.29 -17.49 2.27
CA ASP A 114 -25.94 -17.41 3.58
C ASP A 114 -25.65 -16.09 4.29
N PHE A 115 -26.70 -15.30 4.55
CA PHE A 115 -26.57 -13.97 5.12
C PHE A 115 -25.99 -13.97 6.54
N SER A 116 -26.23 -15.02 7.33
CA SER A 116 -25.73 -15.09 8.71
C SER A 116 -24.20 -15.24 8.74
N HIS A 117 -23.65 -16.04 7.83
CA HIS A 117 -22.22 -16.19 7.63
C HIS A 117 -21.60 -14.89 7.07
N LEU A 118 -22.24 -14.29 6.06
CA LEU A 118 -21.79 -13.02 5.49
C LEU A 118 -21.74 -11.88 6.51
N LEU A 119 -22.71 -11.82 7.44
CA LEU A 119 -22.74 -10.78 8.47
C LEU A 119 -21.55 -10.90 9.44
N MET A 120 -21.18 -12.12 9.83
CA MET A 120 -20.00 -12.37 10.66
C MET A 120 -18.71 -11.94 9.92
N ASP A 121 -18.59 -12.31 8.65
CA ASP A 121 -17.45 -11.97 7.80
C ASP A 121 -17.34 -10.47 7.55
N PHE A 122 -18.48 -9.79 7.38
CA PHE A 122 -18.58 -8.33 7.30
C PHE A 122 -18.09 -7.68 8.60
N CYS A 123 -18.59 -8.11 9.75
CA CYS A 123 -18.17 -7.61 11.06
C CYS A 123 -16.65 -7.77 11.29
N ARG A 124 -16.09 -8.93 10.92
CA ARG A 124 -14.64 -9.18 10.98
C ARG A 124 -13.85 -8.26 10.06
N SER A 125 -14.40 -7.92 8.90
CA SER A 125 -13.73 -7.08 7.91
C SER A 125 -13.72 -5.60 8.31
N VAL A 126 -14.87 -5.07 8.74
CA VAL A 126 -14.98 -3.65 9.13
C VAL A 126 -14.20 -3.31 10.40
N THR A 127 -13.92 -4.32 11.23
CA THR A 127 -13.09 -4.20 12.45
C THR A 127 -11.64 -4.57 12.24
N LEU A 128 -11.24 -5.03 11.04
CA LEU A 128 -9.91 -5.58 10.76
C LEU A 128 -9.49 -6.64 11.79
N SER A 129 -10.40 -7.60 12.02
CA SER A 129 -10.21 -8.67 13.00
C SER A 129 -8.94 -9.48 12.70
N PRO A 130 -8.17 -9.91 13.72
CA PRO A 130 -7.03 -10.81 13.52
C PRO A 130 -7.46 -12.24 13.10
N LYS A 131 -8.76 -12.52 13.00
CA LYS A 131 -9.29 -13.83 12.64
C LYS A 131 -10.32 -13.67 11.53
N GLY A 132 -10.09 -14.36 10.41
CA GLY A 132 -11.06 -14.49 9.32
C GLY A 132 -12.06 -15.66 9.51
N PRO A 133 -12.84 -16.02 8.48
CA PRO A 133 -12.91 -15.40 7.15
C PRO A 133 -13.39 -13.94 7.15
N TYR A 134 -13.14 -13.26 6.03
CA TYR A 134 -13.49 -11.87 5.76
C TYR A 134 -14.52 -11.81 4.62
N ILE A 135 -15.29 -10.72 4.55
CA ILE A 135 -16.33 -10.52 3.52
C ILE A 135 -15.72 -10.38 2.13
N ASP A 136 -14.49 -9.90 2.06
CA ASP A 136 -13.68 -9.88 0.87
C ASP A 136 -12.30 -10.47 1.19
N GLY A 137 -11.85 -11.40 0.34
CA GLY A 137 -10.59 -12.09 0.50
C GLY A 137 -9.41 -11.12 0.65
N VAL A 138 -9.41 -9.97 -0.02
CA VAL A 138 -8.27 -9.05 -0.01
C VAL A 138 -8.05 -8.35 1.34
N VAL A 139 -9.03 -8.39 2.25
CA VAL A 139 -8.96 -7.72 3.56
C VAL A 139 -7.82 -8.25 4.42
N TRP A 140 -7.39 -9.50 4.22
CA TRP A 140 -6.31 -10.10 5.00
C TRP A 140 -5.02 -9.25 4.98
N SER A 141 -4.68 -8.63 3.85
CA SER A 141 -3.48 -7.81 3.71
C SER A 141 -3.58 -6.51 4.50
N LEU A 142 -4.78 -5.94 4.61
CA LEU A 142 -5.07 -4.74 5.39
C LEU A 142 -5.00 -5.02 6.89
N VAL A 143 -5.37 -6.22 7.32
CA VAL A 143 -5.18 -6.64 8.72
C VAL A 143 -3.69 -6.68 9.05
N VAL A 144 -2.87 -7.27 8.19
CA VAL A 144 -1.40 -7.29 8.35
C VAL A 144 -0.83 -5.86 8.38
N GLU A 145 -1.27 -5.01 7.45
CA GLU A 145 -0.86 -3.60 7.42
C GLU A 145 -1.30 -2.83 8.68
N ALA A 146 -2.50 -3.08 9.20
CA ALA A 146 -2.98 -2.46 10.43
C ALA A 146 -2.14 -2.87 11.65
N VAL A 147 -1.71 -4.13 11.74
CA VAL A 147 -0.78 -4.57 12.80
C VAL A 147 0.55 -3.82 12.68
N PHE A 148 1.11 -3.70 11.47
CA PHE A 148 2.30 -2.88 11.25
C PHE A 148 2.11 -1.43 11.73
N TYR A 149 0.94 -0.84 11.46
CA TYR A 149 0.65 0.53 11.91
C TYR A 149 0.54 0.64 13.43
N VAL A 150 0.00 -0.38 14.11
CA VAL A 150 -0.04 -0.44 15.56
C VAL A 150 1.38 -0.52 16.13
N LEU A 151 2.27 -1.33 15.55
CA LEU A 151 3.67 -1.41 15.98
C LEU A 151 4.41 -0.08 15.81
N VAL A 152 4.18 0.62 14.70
CA VAL A 152 4.75 1.97 14.49
C VAL A 152 4.12 2.99 15.45
N ALA A 153 2.81 2.93 15.69
CA ALA A 153 2.18 3.80 16.69
C ALA A 153 2.72 3.54 18.10
N ALA A 154 3.00 2.28 18.44
CA ALA A 154 3.60 1.88 19.70
C ALA A 154 5.05 2.37 19.83
N SER A 155 5.84 2.36 18.74
CA SER A 155 7.20 2.94 18.76
C SER A 155 7.17 4.47 18.91
N ILE A 156 6.19 5.15 18.30
CA ILE A 156 5.97 6.60 18.51
C ILE A 156 5.52 6.89 19.95
N LEU A 157 4.66 6.05 20.52
CA LEU A 157 4.13 6.21 21.88
C LEU A 157 5.21 6.00 22.94
N SER A 158 6.10 5.04 22.70
CA SER A 158 7.13 4.62 23.64
C SER A 158 8.02 5.82 24.03
N ARG A 159 7.97 6.19 25.32
CA ARG A 159 8.89 7.19 25.90
C ARG A 159 10.35 6.69 25.91
N PHE A 160 10.54 5.39 25.72
CA PHE A 160 11.81 4.69 25.57
C PHE A 160 12.22 4.55 24.09
N ARG A 161 13.54 4.56 23.87
CA ARG A 161 14.29 4.78 22.62
C ARG A 161 14.08 3.78 21.46
N LEU A 162 12.91 3.18 21.26
CA LEU A 162 12.66 2.35 20.06
C LEU A 162 12.55 3.26 18.83
N SER A 163 13.69 3.52 18.20
CA SER A 163 13.73 4.29 16.97
C SER A 163 13.05 3.51 15.83
N LEU A 164 12.59 4.21 14.78
CA LEU A 164 12.09 3.56 13.57
C LEU A 164 13.13 2.63 12.94
N TYR A 165 14.41 2.93 13.14
CA TYR A 165 15.51 2.08 12.70
C TYR A 165 15.61 0.77 13.49
N ASP A 166 15.42 0.82 14.81
CA ASP A 166 15.41 -0.39 15.63
C ASP A 166 14.17 -1.24 15.36
N LEU A 167 13.01 -0.61 15.16
CA LEU A 167 11.79 -1.31 14.76
C LEU A 167 11.96 -2.03 13.41
N ALA A 168 12.55 -1.36 12.42
CA ALA A 168 12.84 -1.96 11.12
C ALA A 168 13.78 -3.17 11.23
N LYS A 169 14.81 -3.09 12.08
CA LYS A 169 15.70 -4.24 12.36
C LYS A 169 14.94 -5.39 13.01
N ILE A 170 14.12 -5.12 14.04
CA ILE A 170 13.38 -6.16 14.76
C ILE A 170 12.48 -6.92 13.78
N ILE A 171 11.64 -6.21 13.02
CA ILE A 171 10.72 -6.80 12.03
C ILE A 171 11.51 -7.54 10.94
N GLY A 172 12.54 -6.89 10.38
CA GLY A 172 13.31 -7.45 9.27
C GLY A 172 14.10 -8.70 9.67
N PHE A 173 14.76 -8.71 10.82
CA PHE A 173 15.50 -9.89 11.29
C PHE A 173 14.58 -11.01 11.77
N SER A 174 13.46 -10.71 12.46
CA SER A 174 12.51 -11.74 12.87
C SER A 174 11.87 -12.43 11.67
N SER A 175 11.47 -11.64 10.67
CA SER A 175 10.93 -12.15 9.41
C SER A 175 11.99 -12.91 8.60
N SER A 176 13.23 -12.41 8.53
CA SER A 176 14.33 -13.12 7.86
C SER A 176 14.64 -14.46 8.53
N ALA A 177 14.69 -14.52 9.86
CA ALA A 177 14.92 -15.76 10.60
C ALA A 177 13.80 -16.79 10.37
N TYR A 178 12.54 -16.34 10.39
CA TYR A 178 11.39 -17.16 10.03
C TYR A 178 11.51 -17.72 8.61
N LEU A 179 11.85 -16.86 7.63
CA LEU A 179 12.01 -17.28 6.24
C LEU A 179 13.15 -18.29 6.06
N LEU A 180 14.26 -18.15 6.79
CA LEU A 180 15.34 -19.14 6.76
C LEU A 180 14.89 -20.50 7.30
N ILE A 181 14.09 -20.52 8.38
CA ILE A 181 13.53 -21.77 8.93
C ILE A 181 12.60 -22.42 7.90
N VAL A 182 11.66 -21.66 7.33
CA VAL A 182 10.73 -22.15 6.32
C VAL A 182 11.45 -22.63 5.06
N SER A 183 12.45 -21.88 4.59
CA SER A 183 13.30 -22.28 3.46
C SER A 183 14.03 -23.59 3.75
N GLY A 184 14.60 -23.72 4.95
CA GLY A 184 15.27 -24.94 5.39
C GLY A 184 14.34 -26.14 5.38
N LEU A 185 13.09 -25.99 5.86
CA LEU A 185 12.08 -27.05 5.82
C LEU A 185 11.72 -27.48 4.40
N HIS A 186 11.62 -26.54 3.45
CA HIS A 186 11.37 -26.87 2.04
C HIS A 186 12.55 -27.56 1.33
N LEU A 187 13.77 -27.42 1.86
CA LEU A 187 14.96 -28.08 1.31
C LEU A 187 15.15 -29.51 1.86
N LEU A 188 14.47 -29.87 2.96
CA LEU A 188 14.51 -31.23 3.50
C LEU A 188 13.69 -32.19 2.61
N PRO A 189 14.05 -33.50 2.58
CA PRO A 189 13.21 -34.51 1.95
C PRO A 189 11.78 -34.46 2.52
N PRO A 190 10.73 -34.54 1.67
CA PRO A 190 9.35 -34.53 2.14
C PRO A 190 9.10 -35.64 3.17
N SER A 191 8.66 -35.23 4.35
CA SER A 191 8.29 -36.09 5.47
C SER A 191 7.01 -35.57 6.10
N SER A 192 6.25 -36.45 6.77
CA SER A 192 5.02 -36.04 7.47
C SER A 192 5.26 -34.91 8.47
N TRP A 193 6.40 -34.94 9.17
CA TRP A 193 6.80 -33.90 10.10
C TRP A 193 7.12 -32.56 9.40
N SER A 194 7.86 -32.56 8.30
CA SER A 194 8.21 -31.32 7.59
C SER A 194 6.97 -30.65 6.99
N GLU A 195 6.04 -31.45 6.45
CA GLU A 195 4.78 -30.93 5.92
C GLU A 195 3.89 -30.35 7.04
N GLU A 196 3.75 -31.04 8.16
CA GLU A 196 3.01 -30.55 9.31
C GLU A 196 3.62 -29.25 9.88
N ALA A 197 4.95 -29.18 9.97
CA ALA A 197 5.65 -27.98 10.41
C ALA A 197 5.40 -26.79 9.47
N ILE A 198 5.48 -27.00 8.14
CA ILE A 198 5.18 -25.96 7.13
C ILE A 198 3.72 -25.50 7.26
N LEU A 199 2.77 -26.42 7.43
CA LEU A 199 1.36 -26.08 7.61
C LEU A 199 1.11 -25.24 8.88
N VAL A 200 1.79 -25.56 9.98
CA VAL A 200 1.71 -24.77 11.22
C VAL A 200 2.29 -23.38 11.02
N LEU A 201 3.47 -23.27 10.39
CA LEU A 201 4.14 -22.00 10.12
C LEU A 201 3.37 -21.13 9.13
N SER A 202 2.61 -21.73 8.22
CA SER A 202 1.79 -21.02 7.24
C SER A 202 0.48 -20.44 7.80
N ARG A 203 0.19 -20.66 9.09
CA ARG A 203 -1.05 -20.16 9.71
C ARG A 203 -1.06 -18.63 9.81
N PHE A 204 -2.27 -18.08 9.77
CA PHE A 204 -2.50 -16.63 9.80
C PHE A 204 -1.78 -15.85 10.94
N PRO A 205 -1.59 -16.39 12.17
CA PRO A 205 -0.84 -15.69 13.21
C PRO A 205 0.59 -15.30 12.81
N PHE A 206 1.26 -16.06 11.95
CA PHE A 206 2.62 -15.73 11.48
C PHE A 206 2.63 -14.48 10.59
N LYS A 207 1.52 -14.20 9.88
CA LYS A 207 1.30 -12.93 9.17
C LYS A 207 1.06 -11.78 10.14
N LEU A 208 0.28 -12.00 11.21
CA LEU A 208 0.02 -10.98 12.24
C LEU A 208 1.27 -10.59 13.03
N LEU A 209 2.16 -11.53 13.27
CA LEU A 209 3.44 -11.27 13.92
C LEU A 209 4.46 -10.58 13.01
N LEU A 210 4.08 -10.29 11.74
CA LEU A 210 4.98 -9.82 10.69
C LEU A 210 6.20 -10.74 10.50
N LEU A 211 6.06 -12.04 10.79
CA LEU A 211 7.09 -13.03 10.48
C LEU A 211 7.01 -13.37 8.99
N GLN A 212 5.80 -13.58 8.50
CA GLN A 212 5.49 -13.57 7.07
C GLN A 212 5.22 -12.12 6.62
N HIS A 213 5.77 -11.73 5.48
CA HIS A 213 5.70 -10.40 4.86
C HIS A 213 6.42 -9.25 5.57
N GLY A 214 7.00 -9.47 6.75
CA GLY A 214 7.68 -8.42 7.53
C GLY A 214 8.90 -7.83 6.82
N VAL A 215 9.65 -8.63 6.07
CA VAL A 215 10.82 -8.16 5.30
C VAL A 215 10.49 -7.07 4.30
N PHE A 216 9.29 -7.09 3.69
CA PHE A 216 8.86 -6.04 2.75
C PHE A 216 8.66 -4.70 3.46
N PHE A 217 7.96 -4.70 4.60
CA PHE A 217 7.80 -3.49 5.42
C PHE A 217 9.15 -2.96 5.91
N ALA A 218 10.03 -3.86 6.40
CA ALA A 218 11.36 -3.50 6.88
C ALA A 218 12.23 -2.90 5.77
N ALA A 219 12.23 -3.49 4.56
CA ALA A 219 12.94 -2.97 3.40
C ALA A 219 12.47 -1.54 3.04
N GLY A 220 11.16 -1.31 3.03
CA GLY A 220 10.58 0.03 2.81
C GLY A 220 11.00 1.04 3.87
N MET A 221 11.00 0.66 5.14
CA MET A 221 11.43 1.51 6.26
C MET A 221 12.92 1.87 6.15
N ILE A 222 13.80 0.88 5.94
CA ILE A 222 15.24 1.10 5.79
C ILE A 222 15.52 2.00 4.60
N PHE A 223 14.82 1.79 3.48
CA PHE A 223 15.02 2.64 2.31
C PHE A 223 14.65 4.10 2.60
N PHE A 224 13.53 4.38 3.29
CA PHE A 224 13.24 5.74 3.74
C PHE A 224 14.35 6.31 4.64
N LEU A 225 14.88 5.52 5.56
CA LEU A 225 15.94 5.94 6.48
C LEU A 225 17.29 6.20 5.79
N VAL A 226 17.62 5.48 4.71
CA VAL A 226 18.78 5.80 3.86
C VAL A 226 18.56 7.13 3.15
N LYS A 227 17.36 7.34 2.59
CA LYS A 227 17.04 8.60 1.90
C LYS A 227 17.13 9.79 2.86
N ASN A 228 16.56 9.66 4.06
CA ASN A 228 16.46 10.77 5.00
C ASN A 228 17.81 11.17 5.60
N ASP A 229 18.71 10.20 5.81
CA ASP A 229 20.05 10.49 6.35
C ASP A 229 21.00 11.07 5.29
N ARG A 230 20.71 10.98 3.98
CA ARG A 230 21.57 11.57 2.93
C ARG A 230 21.59 13.09 2.99
N ASP A 231 20.54 13.66 3.57
CA ASP A 231 20.39 15.10 3.76
C ASP A 231 21.19 15.59 5.00
N ASP A 232 21.85 14.70 5.76
CA ASP A 232 22.59 15.00 7.00
C ASP A 232 24.04 14.46 6.94
N HIS A 233 24.99 15.30 6.54
CA HIS A 233 26.39 14.95 6.23
C HIS A 233 27.20 14.35 7.41
N LEU A 234 26.72 14.47 8.66
CA LEU A 234 27.43 14.01 9.86
C LEU A 234 27.25 12.50 10.15
N LYS A 235 26.43 11.77 9.37
CA LYS A 235 26.03 10.37 9.64
C LYS A 235 26.60 9.34 8.65
N MET A 236 27.71 9.65 7.98
CA MET A 236 28.26 8.87 6.86
C MET A 236 28.55 7.38 7.18
N GLY A 237 28.99 7.05 8.40
CA GLY A 237 29.22 5.65 8.82
C GLY A 237 27.95 4.81 8.96
N ASN A 238 26.79 5.43 9.23
CA ASN A 238 25.51 4.73 9.40
C ASN A 238 24.85 4.37 8.05
N HIS A 239 25.26 5.03 6.96
CA HIS A 239 24.73 4.79 5.61
C HIS A 239 25.12 3.44 5.04
N ALA A 240 26.38 3.04 5.19
CA ALA A 240 26.87 1.76 4.68
C ALA A 240 26.10 0.59 5.32
N TRP A 241 25.89 0.64 6.63
CA TRP A 241 25.16 -0.42 7.33
C TRP A 241 23.68 -0.47 6.97
N LYS A 242 23.03 0.69 6.80
CA LYS A 242 21.65 0.74 6.28
C LYS A 242 21.54 0.20 4.85
N ALA A 243 22.55 0.42 4.01
CA ALA A 243 22.59 -0.17 2.67
C ALA A 243 22.74 -1.70 2.72
N VAL A 244 23.57 -2.22 3.63
CA VAL A 244 23.68 -3.67 3.88
C VAL A 244 22.34 -4.25 4.35
N LEU A 245 21.65 -3.60 5.29
CA LEU A 245 20.32 -4.02 5.72
C LEU A 245 19.29 -3.98 4.58
N LEU A 246 19.34 -2.97 3.71
CA LEU A 246 18.47 -2.89 2.55
C LEU A 246 18.71 -4.06 1.58
N LEU A 247 19.98 -4.40 1.33
CA LEU A 247 20.34 -5.55 0.50
C LEU A 247 19.89 -6.87 1.14
N LEU A 248 20.08 -7.03 2.45
CA LEU A 248 19.67 -8.22 3.19
C LEU A 248 18.15 -8.41 3.18
N PHE A 249 17.38 -7.38 3.56
CA PHE A 249 15.93 -7.47 3.56
C PHE A 249 15.38 -7.56 2.12
N GLY A 250 16.06 -6.94 1.16
CA GLY A 250 15.77 -7.09 -0.26
C GLY A 250 15.98 -8.53 -0.75
N SER A 251 17.09 -9.18 -0.40
CA SER A 251 17.32 -10.58 -0.76
C SER A 251 16.32 -11.50 -0.07
N MET A 252 16.02 -11.29 1.20
CA MET A 252 15.00 -12.09 1.90
C MET A 252 13.60 -11.87 1.35
N SER A 253 13.29 -10.67 0.85
CA SER A 253 12.05 -10.41 0.10
C SER A 253 11.96 -11.27 -1.17
N THR A 254 13.07 -11.45 -1.90
CA THR A 254 13.10 -12.35 -3.06
C THR A 254 12.91 -13.82 -2.68
N VAL A 255 13.49 -14.25 -1.54
CA VAL A 255 13.29 -15.60 -1.00
C VAL A 255 11.82 -15.84 -0.66
N GLU A 256 11.16 -14.88 0.01
CA GLU A 256 9.74 -15.00 0.36
C GLU A 256 8.85 -15.11 -0.89
N ILE A 257 9.08 -14.28 -1.92
CA ILE A 257 8.36 -14.38 -3.19
C ILE A 257 8.53 -15.78 -3.79
N PHE A 258 9.76 -16.29 -3.78
CA PHE A 258 10.10 -17.59 -4.36
C PHE A 258 9.39 -18.76 -3.67
N ILE A 259 9.20 -18.68 -2.35
CA ILE A 259 8.50 -19.69 -1.55
C ILE A 259 6.99 -19.55 -1.70
N SER A 260 6.48 -18.32 -1.80
CA SER A 260 5.03 -18.04 -1.88
C SER A 260 4.37 -18.49 -3.18
N ILE A 261 5.14 -18.64 -4.26
CA ILE A 261 4.63 -19.08 -5.56
C ILE A 261 4.81 -20.59 -5.68
N GLU A 262 3.69 -21.30 -5.70
CA GLU A 262 3.64 -22.77 -5.81
C GLU A 262 3.87 -23.27 -7.26
N ARG A 263 3.81 -22.37 -8.25
CA ARG A 263 4.02 -22.70 -9.67
C ARG A 263 5.50 -22.93 -10.01
N GLY A 264 5.74 -23.41 -11.22
CA GLY A 264 7.08 -23.74 -11.73
C GLY A 264 8.08 -22.58 -11.68
N TYR A 265 9.37 -22.93 -11.79
CA TYR A 265 10.51 -22.02 -11.63
C TYR A 265 10.40 -20.72 -12.45
N GLU A 266 9.90 -20.80 -13.69
CA GLU A 266 9.72 -19.64 -14.57
C GLU A 266 8.78 -18.57 -14.01
N TYR A 267 7.71 -19.00 -13.31
CA TYR A 267 6.78 -18.08 -12.66
C TYR A 267 7.45 -17.40 -11.47
N LYS A 268 8.23 -18.15 -10.68
CA LYS A 268 8.97 -17.61 -9.53
C LYS A 268 9.98 -16.55 -9.99
N LEU A 269 10.74 -16.81 -11.07
CA LEU A 269 11.66 -15.85 -11.65
C LEU A 269 10.94 -14.61 -12.18
N SER A 270 9.84 -14.79 -12.92
CA SER A 270 9.06 -13.68 -13.47
C SER A 270 8.55 -12.74 -12.38
N ALA A 271 8.05 -13.31 -11.28
CA ALA A 271 7.61 -12.56 -10.11
C ALA A 271 8.74 -11.77 -9.45
N VAL A 272 9.91 -12.38 -9.26
CA VAL A 272 11.10 -11.71 -8.71
C VAL A 272 11.54 -10.58 -9.63
N ILE A 273 11.54 -10.78 -10.95
CA ILE A 273 11.90 -9.74 -11.93
C ILE A 273 10.93 -8.55 -11.86
N ILE A 274 9.61 -8.81 -11.84
CA ILE A 274 8.59 -7.75 -11.69
C ILE A 274 8.82 -6.96 -10.39
N TRP A 275 9.07 -7.67 -9.28
CA TRP A 275 9.34 -7.04 -7.99
C TRP A 275 10.61 -6.18 -8.03
N LEU A 276 11.72 -6.70 -8.59
CA LEU A 276 12.98 -5.96 -8.74
C LEU A 276 12.81 -4.71 -9.63
N ILE A 277 12.03 -4.80 -10.71
CA ILE A 277 11.69 -3.64 -11.55
C ILE A 277 10.93 -2.60 -10.73
N CYS A 278 9.99 -3.02 -9.88
CA CYS A 278 9.26 -2.10 -8.99
C CYS A 278 10.18 -1.45 -7.96
N MET A 279 11.11 -2.20 -7.37
CA MET A 279 12.10 -1.66 -6.43
C MET A 279 13.03 -0.66 -7.12
N TYR A 280 13.52 -0.99 -8.32
CA TYR A 280 14.32 -0.08 -9.14
C TYR A 280 13.56 1.19 -9.49
N ALA A 281 12.30 1.06 -9.95
CA ALA A 281 11.44 2.18 -10.26
C ALA A 281 11.21 3.07 -9.03
N MET A 282 11.04 2.49 -7.84
CA MET A 282 10.94 3.24 -6.58
C MET A 282 12.21 4.04 -6.29
N VAL A 283 13.39 3.40 -6.42
CA VAL A 283 14.70 4.05 -6.23
C VAL A 283 14.91 5.19 -7.23
N ALA A 284 14.71 4.92 -8.52
CA ALA A 284 14.84 5.91 -9.58
C ALA A 284 13.85 7.06 -9.39
N GLY A 285 12.57 6.77 -9.12
CA GLY A 285 11.54 7.78 -8.97
C GLY A 285 11.72 8.68 -7.74
N ILE A 286 12.34 8.18 -6.67
CA ILE A 286 12.73 9.02 -5.52
C ILE A 286 13.96 9.86 -5.88
N LYS A 287 15.00 9.25 -6.47
CA LYS A 287 16.26 9.93 -6.84
C LYS A 287 16.03 11.06 -7.84
N TYR A 288 15.17 10.83 -8.83
CA TYR A 288 14.83 11.80 -9.88
C TYR A 288 13.50 12.51 -9.61
N GLY A 289 13.03 12.54 -8.36
CA GLY A 289 11.70 13.01 -7.99
C GLY A 289 11.39 14.46 -8.40
N GLU A 290 12.34 15.38 -8.25
CA GLU A 290 12.14 16.79 -8.66
C GLU A 290 12.04 16.93 -10.19
N PHE A 291 12.83 16.16 -10.95
CA PHE A 291 12.71 16.13 -12.42
C PHE A 291 11.34 15.60 -12.87
N VAL A 292 10.90 14.49 -12.28
CA VAL A 292 9.58 13.90 -12.55
C VAL A 292 8.45 14.86 -12.21
N LYS A 293 8.53 15.50 -11.05
CA LYS A 293 7.55 16.49 -10.56
C LYS A 293 7.49 17.73 -11.45
N HIS A 294 8.63 18.22 -11.93
CA HIS A 294 8.69 19.33 -12.88
C HIS A 294 8.04 18.94 -14.23
N LYS A 295 8.42 17.79 -14.79
CA LYS A 295 7.88 17.31 -16.07
C LYS A 295 6.37 17.01 -16.01
N LEU A 296 5.89 16.48 -14.89
CA LEU A 296 4.49 16.12 -14.67
C LEU A 296 3.68 17.22 -13.96
N TYR A 297 4.22 18.43 -13.81
CA TYR A 297 3.56 19.51 -13.10
C TYR A 297 2.13 19.77 -13.62
N ARG A 298 1.96 19.80 -14.95
CA ARG A 298 0.65 20.00 -15.61
C ARG A 298 -0.34 18.85 -15.35
N HIS A 299 0.15 17.64 -15.09
CA HIS A 299 -0.65 16.43 -14.89
C HIS A 299 -0.70 15.99 -13.41
N ASN A 300 -0.22 16.82 -12.48
CA ASN A 300 -0.11 16.48 -11.06
C ASN A 300 -1.44 16.05 -10.43
N ALA A 301 -2.55 16.70 -10.79
CA ALA A 301 -3.87 16.34 -10.30
C ALA A 301 -4.31 14.95 -10.79
N LEU A 302 -4.03 14.63 -12.06
CA LEU A 302 -4.35 13.33 -12.65
C LEU A 302 -3.53 12.21 -12.00
N VAL A 303 -2.22 12.41 -11.82
CA VAL A 303 -1.36 11.38 -11.18
C VAL A 303 -1.83 11.10 -9.75
N LYS A 304 -2.15 12.14 -8.98
CA LYS A 304 -2.73 11.98 -7.64
C LYS A 304 -4.09 11.30 -7.64
N TYR A 305 -4.91 11.55 -8.66
CA TYR A 305 -6.19 10.89 -8.83
C TYR A 305 -6.00 9.39 -9.11
N ILE A 306 -5.10 9.04 -10.03
CA ILE A 306 -4.75 7.65 -10.38
C ILE A 306 -4.14 6.92 -9.17
N GLY A 307 -3.26 7.58 -8.40
CA GLY A 307 -2.74 7.01 -7.15
C GLY A 307 -3.78 6.90 -6.04
N GLY A 308 -4.81 7.76 -6.06
CA GLY A 308 -5.91 7.73 -5.10
C GLY A 308 -6.90 6.60 -5.37
N ILE A 309 -7.21 6.32 -6.64
CA ILE A 309 -8.18 5.28 -7.02
C ILE A 309 -7.62 3.87 -6.86
N SER A 310 -6.29 3.70 -6.78
CA SER A 310 -5.66 2.37 -6.62
C SER A 310 -6.19 1.60 -5.41
N TYR A 311 -6.51 2.29 -4.31
CA TYR A 311 -7.01 1.65 -3.09
C TYR A 311 -8.46 1.15 -3.24
N PRO A 312 -9.43 1.95 -3.71
CA PRO A 312 -10.76 1.46 -4.06
C PRO A 312 -10.77 0.38 -5.16
N ILE A 313 -9.83 0.40 -6.12
CA ILE A 313 -9.68 -0.71 -7.09
C ILE A 313 -9.25 -1.99 -6.37
N TYR A 314 -8.23 -1.89 -5.53
CA TYR A 314 -7.76 -3.01 -4.71
C TYR A 314 -8.88 -3.60 -3.85
N LEU A 315 -9.75 -2.78 -3.26
CA LEU A 315 -10.83 -3.28 -2.40
C LEU A 315 -12.00 -3.94 -3.15
N ASN A 316 -12.35 -3.47 -4.35
CA ASN A 316 -13.60 -3.87 -5.00
C ASN A 316 -13.41 -4.87 -6.14
N HIS A 317 -12.18 -5.23 -6.50
CA HIS A 317 -11.94 -6.13 -7.63
C HIS A 317 -12.24 -7.60 -7.33
N TYR A 318 -12.22 -8.03 -6.06
CA TYR A 318 -12.31 -9.45 -5.72
C TYR A 318 -13.75 -9.92 -5.56
N SER A 319 -14.42 -9.70 -4.43
CA SER A 319 -15.77 -10.24 -4.22
C SER A 319 -16.80 -9.63 -5.19
N PHE A 320 -16.78 -8.31 -5.36
CA PHE A 320 -17.67 -7.67 -6.34
C PHE A 320 -17.33 -8.07 -7.77
N GLY A 321 -16.04 -8.06 -8.16
CA GLY A 321 -15.61 -8.48 -9.50
C GLY A 321 -16.00 -9.91 -9.84
N MET A 322 -15.82 -10.85 -8.90
CA MET A 322 -16.20 -12.26 -9.03
C MET A 322 -17.71 -12.42 -9.29
N VAL A 323 -18.56 -11.75 -8.49
CA VAL A 323 -20.02 -11.78 -8.68
C VAL A 323 -20.42 -11.15 -10.02
N MET A 324 -19.80 -10.05 -10.44
CA MET A 324 -20.10 -9.41 -11.73
C MET A 324 -19.71 -10.29 -12.92
N VAL A 325 -18.57 -10.98 -12.86
CA VAL A 325 -18.15 -11.91 -13.91
C VAL A 325 -19.17 -13.03 -14.07
N TRP A 326 -19.53 -13.71 -12.97
CA TRP A 326 -20.55 -14.75 -12.98
C TRP A 326 -21.90 -14.24 -13.50
N TRP A 327 -22.35 -13.08 -13.02
CA TRP A 327 -23.63 -12.51 -13.41
C TRP A 327 -23.69 -12.20 -14.90
N LEU A 328 -22.64 -11.59 -15.46
CA LEU A 328 -22.56 -11.27 -16.89
C LEU A 328 -22.50 -12.53 -17.78
N PHE A 329 -21.79 -13.59 -17.37
CA PHE A 329 -21.84 -14.87 -18.07
C PHE A 329 -23.23 -15.51 -18.01
N SER A 330 -23.91 -15.39 -16.87
CA SER A 330 -25.28 -15.89 -16.68
C SER A 330 -26.31 -15.18 -17.58
N LEU A 331 -26.01 -13.97 -18.04
CA LEU A 331 -26.79 -13.25 -19.05
C LEU A 331 -26.49 -13.70 -20.50
N GLY A 332 -25.54 -14.61 -20.71
CA GLY A 332 -25.17 -15.13 -22.02
C GLY A 332 -24.19 -14.26 -22.81
N PHE A 333 -23.52 -13.29 -22.18
CA PHE A 333 -22.51 -12.48 -22.87
C PHE A 333 -21.24 -13.31 -23.19
N PRO A 334 -20.60 -13.07 -24.35
CA PRO A 334 -19.34 -13.73 -24.69
C PRO A 334 -18.18 -13.19 -23.86
N MET A 335 -17.17 -14.04 -23.63
CA MET A 335 -16.03 -13.77 -22.75
C MET A 335 -15.36 -12.39 -22.94
N PRO A 336 -15.06 -11.90 -24.16
CA PRO A 336 -14.42 -10.58 -24.31
C PRO A 336 -15.28 -9.43 -23.80
N ILE A 337 -16.62 -9.53 -23.96
CA ILE A 337 -17.57 -8.54 -23.48
C ILE A 337 -17.65 -8.61 -21.96
N VAL A 338 -17.75 -9.82 -21.40
CA VAL A 338 -17.75 -10.02 -19.94
C VAL A 338 -16.49 -9.42 -19.31
N PHE A 339 -15.32 -9.67 -19.89
CA PHE A 339 -14.06 -9.11 -19.40
C PHE A 339 -14.09 -7.58 -19.36
N VAL A 340 -14.42 -6.93 -20.48
CA VAL A 340 -14.44 -5.46 -20.57
C VAL A 340 -15.49 -4.87 -19.63
N LEU A 341 -16.71 -5.42 -19.60
CA LEU A 341 -17.77 -4.92 -18.73
C LEU A 341 -17.44 -5.10 -17.25
N SER A 342 -16.90 -6.24 -16.84
CA SER A 342 -16.47 -6.47 -15.44
C SER A 342 -15.40 -5.48 -15.00
N ILE A 343 -14.41 -5.20 -15.86
CA ILE A 343 -13.39 -4.17 -15.59
C ILE A 343 -14.02 -2.79 -15.45
N LEU A 344 -14.92 -2.41 -16.36
CA LEU A 344 -15.58 -1.11 -16.31
C LEU A 344 -16.48 -0.96 -15.08
N LEU A 345 -17.17 -2.02 -14.66
CA LEU A 345 -18.00 -2.04 -13.45
C LEU A 345 -17.14 -1.89 -12.19
N VAL A 346 -16.03 -2.62 -12.09
CA VAL A 346 -15.08 -2.48 -10.97
C VAL A 346 -14.52 -1.05 -10.93
N LEU A 347 -14.04 -0.52 -12.05
CA LEU A 347 -13.51 0.85 -12.12
C LEU A 347 -14.57 1.91 -11.77
N GLY A 348 -15.78 1.75 -12.31
CA GLY A 348 -16.93 2.63 -12.03
C GLY A 348 -17.28 2.66 -10.54
N LEU A 349 -17.37 1.48 -9.93
CA LEU A 349 -17.60 1.33 -8.49
C LEU A 349 -16.45 1.96 -7.68
N SER A 350 -15.19 1.70 -8.03
CA SER A 350 -14.03 2.27 -7.35
C SER A 350 -14.00 3.80 -7.42
N MET A 351 -14.42 4.40 -8.54
CA MET A 351 -14.58 5.85 -8.65
C MET A 351 -15.68 6.37 -7.73
N ALA A 352 -16.82 5.69 -7.65
CA ALA A 352 -17.92 6.05 -6.77
C ALA A 352 -17.52 5.96 -5.28
N VAL A 353 -16.85 4.87 -4.88
CA VAL A 353 -16.33 4.68 -3.52
C VAL A 353 -15.31 5.78 -3.17
N MET A 354 -14.35 6.07 -4.05
CA MET A 354 -13.37 7.14 -3.83
C MET A 354 -14.04 8.51 -3.65
N TRP A 355 -15.05 8.79 -4.47
CA TRP A 355 -15.79 10.06 -4.38
C TRP A 355 -16.51 10.20 -3.04
N LEU A 356 -17.16 9.13 -2.56
CA LEU A 356 -17.87 9.10 -1.30
C LEU A 356 -16.90 9.15 -0.11
N GLU A 357 -15.80 8.41 -0.17
CA GLU A 357 -14.69 8.47 0.80
C GLU A 357 -14.19 9.90 0.97
N LYS A 358 -13.90 10.62 -0.14
CA LYS A 358 -13.41 12.01 -0.07
C LYS A 358 -14.41 12.93 0.62
N ARG A 359 -15.71 12.73 0.41
CA ARG A 359 -16.77 13.47 1.12
C ARG A 359 -16.74 13.18 2.62
N ILE A 360 -16.64 11.91 3.01
CA ILE A 360 -16.53 11.50 4.41
C ILE A 360 -15.28 12.10 5.05
N GLN A 361 -14.12 12.02 4.38
CA GLN A 361 -12.86 12.58 4.88
C GLN A 361 -12.94 14.11 5.07
N ASN A 362 -13.55 14.83 4.14
CA ASN A 362 -13.72 16.28 4.24
C ASN A 362 -14.66 16.66 5.40
N ALA A 363 -15.76 15.93 5.58
CA ALA A 363 -16.68 16.14 6.70
C ALA A 363 -16.01 15.85 8.06
N VAL A 364 -15.23 14.77 8.14
CA VAL A 364 -14.46 14.45 9.34
C VAL A 364 -13.41 15.51 9.62
N ARG A 365 -12.68 16.03 8.61
CA ARG A 365 -11.67 17.08 8.81
C ARG A 365 -12.27 18.43 9.19
N GLY A 366 -13.45 18.78 8.68
CA GLY A 366 -14.14 20.04 8.98
C GLY A 366 -14.61 20.16 10.44
N ARG A 367 -14.77 19.04 11.16
CA ARG A 367 -15.23 19.01 12.56
C ARG A 367 -14.13 19.26 13.61
N PHE A 368 -12.88 19.43 13.21
CA PHE A 368 -11.78 19.59 14.17
C PHE A 368 -11.12 20.96 14.04
N PRO A 369 -10.89 21.64 15.19
CA PRO A 369 -10.21 22.92 15.17
C PRO A 369 -8.83 22.74 14.56
N LYS A 370 -8.47 23.61 13.61
CA LYS A 370 -7.08 23.73 13.16
C LYS A 370 -6.22 23.96 14.41
N PRO A 371 -5.07 23.29 14.57
CA PRO A 371 -4.17 23.59 15.66
C PRO A 371 -3.94 25.10 15.69
N ALA A 372 -4.18 25.73 16.84
CA ALA A 372 -3.87 27.15 17.02
C ALA A 372 -2.44 27.36 16.52
N ALA A 373 -2.27 28.30 15.59
CA ALA A 373 -0.94 28.68 15.12
C ALA A 373 -0.07 28.88 16.36
N LYS A 374 1.07 28.17 16.44
CA LYS A 374 2.02 28.35 17.54
C LYS A 374 2.28 29.85 17.63
N ARG A 375 1.81 30.46 18.72
CA ARG A 375 2.17 31.82 19.10
C ARG A 375 3.69 31.79 19.20
N ASP A 376 4.36 32.52 18.32
CA ASP A 376 5.81 32.63 18.37
C ASP A 376 6.19 33.10 19.79
N ARG A 377 7.27 32.56 20.35
CA ARG A 377 7.76 32.90 21.69
C ARG A 377 8.34 34.32 21.78
N ARG A 378 8.11 35.15 20.75
CA ARG A 378 8.28 36.59 20.79
C ARG A 378 6.91 37.19 20.53
N GLY A 379 6.33 37.83 21.54
CA GLY A 379 5.02 38.47 21.45
C GLY A 379 4.98 39.46 20.29
N GLY A 380 4.34 39.06 19.19
CA GLY A 380 4.08 39.91 18.04
C GLY A 380 2.90 39.34 17.29
N LEU A 381 1.75 40.03 17.36
CA LEU A 381 0.62 39.76 16.49
C LEU A 381 1.07 40.02 15.05
N ALA A 382 1.27 38.97 14.26
CA ALA A 382 1.32 39.11 12.81
C ALA A 382 -0.10 39.51 12.36
N SER A 383 -0.30 40.80 12.13
CA SER A 383 -1.52 41.34 11.53
C SER A 383 -1.70 40.81 10.11
N PRO A 384 -2.93 40.56 9.66
CA PRO A 384 -3.21 40.09 8.31
C PRO A 384 -3.00 41.24 7.31
N ILE A 385 -2.03 41.05 6.41
CA ILE A 385 -1.93 41.58 5.04
C ILE A 385 -2.70 42.89 4.80
N GLY A 386 -2.02 44.02 4.98
CA GLY A 386 -2.41 45.31 4.43
C GLY A 386 -1.86 45.48 3.02
N ASN A 387 -2.72 45.89 2.09
CA ASN A 387 -2.36 46.48 0.80
C ASN A 387 -1.38 47.63 0.98
N GLN A 388 -0.39 47.71 0.08
CA GLN A 388 0.46 48.84 -0.37
C GLN A 388 1.81 48.23 -0.77
N GLU A 389 2.58 48.64 -1.77
CA GLU A 389 2.50 49.58 -2.88
C GLU A 389 3.68 49.18 -3.80
N THR A 390 3.57 49.40 -5.11
CA THR A 390 4.66 49.17 -6.07
C THR A 390 5.82 50.16 -5.87
N PRO A 391 7.10 49.72 -5.78
CA PRO A 391 8.22 50.64 -5.83
C PRO A 391 8.53 51.01 -7.28
N ARG A 392 8.49 52.32 -7.58
CA ARG A 392 9.00 52.90 -8.83
C ARG A 392 10.49 52.64 -8.96
N LEU A 393 10.89 52.14 -10.13
CA LEU A 393 12.27 52.01 -10.55
C LEU A 393 12.88 53.40 -10.77
N LEU A 394 13.95 53.70 -10.04
CA LEU A 394 14.94 54.72 -10.41
C LEU A 394 16.16 54.00 -10.96
N GLY A 395 16.31 54.04 -12.28
CA GLY A 395 17.53 53.67 -13.00
C GLY A 395 17.81 54.79 -13.99
N GLY A 396 18.91 55.49 -13.79
CA GLY A 396 19.33 56.60 -14.64
C GLY A 396 19.98 56.13 -15.93
N GLU A 397 19.81 56.92 -16.99
CA GLU A 397 20.71 56.94 -18.14
C GLU A 397 21.04 58.40 -18.47
N GLN A 398 22.30 58.76 -18.24
CA GLN A 398 22.96 59.88 -18.88
C GLN A 398 23.42 59.42 -20.27
N TRP A 399 22.93 60.06 -21.33
CA TRP A 399 23.66 60.12 -22.60
C TRP A 399 23.70 61.56 -23.11
N GLY A 400 24.92 62.02 -23.38
CA GLY A 400 25.28 63.41 -23.61
C GLY A 400 24.86 63.97 -24.97
N ARG A 401 24.72 65.31 -24.99
CA ARG A 401 24.78 66.15 -26.18
C ARG A 401 26.22 66.20 -26.69
N ASN A 402 26.41 66.09 -28.00
CA ASN A 402 27.08 67.14 -28.77
C ASN A 402 27.04 66.85 -30.28
N ARG A 403 26.54 67.86 -30.99
CA ARG A 403 26.53 68.13 -32.45
C ARG A 403 25.46 67.46 -33.29
#